data_AF-A0A4W5NIF9-F1
#
_entry.id   AF-A0A4W5NIF9-F1
#
_cell.length_a   1.000
_cell.length_b   1.000
_cell.length_c   1.000
_cell.angle_alpha   90.00
_cell.angle_beta   90.00
_cell.angle_gamma   90.00
#
_symmetry.space_group_name_H-M   'P 1'
#
loop_
_entity.id
_entity.type
_entity.pdbx_description
1 polymer ?
#
loop_
_entity_poly.entity_id
_entity_poly.type
_entity_poly.pdbx_seq_one_letter_code
_entity_poly.pdbx_strand_id
1 'polypeptide(L)'
;MFAYVFHDEFVASMIKIPSDTFTIVPDFDIYYVYGFGSGNFVYFLTLQPEMGNGPATGSSSTGREQVYTSKIVRLCKDDTAFNSYVEVPLGCVKGGVEYRLLQAAYLSKAGAILGRSLGVGPDDDVLFTIFSKGQKRRPREASQESALCVFALREINERIKERLQSCYKGEGTLDLAWLKVKDIRCSSAGG
;
A
#
# COMPACT_ATOMS: atom_id res chain seq x y z
N MET A 1 -13.26 -24.44 9.27
CA MET A 1 -13.29 -24.17 7.82
C MET A 1 -13.19 -22.66 7.65
N PHE A 2 -12.28 -22.15 6.83
CA PHE A 2 -12.17 -20.71 6.55
C PHE A 2 -13.07 -20.39 5.36
N ALA A 3 -14.17 -19.67 5.61
CA ALA A 3 -15.13 -19.25 4.59
C ALA A 3 -15.16 -17.72 4.46
N TYR A 4 -15.55 -17.23 3.29
CA TYR A 4 -15.77 -15.80 3.08
C TYR A 4 -16.97 -15.32 3.91
N VAL A 5 -16.92 -14.06 4.35
CA VAL A 5 -18.02 -13.41 5.07
C VAL A 5 -19.22 -13.22 4.12
N PHE A 6 -18.92 -12.92 2.85
CA PHE A 6 -19.92 -12.77 1.79
C PHE A 6 -19.40 -13.40 0.50
N HIS A 7 -20.29 -14.09 -0.22
CA HIS A 7 -19.99 -14.70 -1.51
C HIS A 7 -21.26 -14.80 -2.34
N ASP A 8 -21.27 -14.14 -3.49
CA ASP A 8 -22.24 -14.33 -4.56
C ASP A 8 -21.52 -14.63 -5.89
N GLU A 9 -22.27 -14.72 -6.99
CA GLU A 9 -21.74 -15.03 -8.33
C GLU A 9 -20.83 -13.93 -8.91
N PHE A 10 -20.93 -12.70 -8.42
CA PHE A 10 -20.26 -11.51 -8.96
C PHE A 10 -19.19 -10.95 -8.02
N VAL A 11 -19.45 -10.96 -6.72
CA VAL A 11 -18.65 -10.33 -5.66
C VAL A 11 -18.51 -11.29 -4.49
N ALA A 12 -17.32 -11.27 -3.90
CA ALA A 12 -17.05 -11.98 -2.67
C ALA A 12 -16.21 -11.08 -1.77
N SER A 13 -16.19 -11.36 -0.46
CA SER A 13 -15.37 -10.63 0.51
C SER A 13 -13.88 -11.03 0.37
N MET A 14 -13.32 -10.83 -0.81
CA MET A 14 -11.94 -11.15 -1.19
C MET A 14 -11.48 -10.32 -2.39
N ILE A 15 -10.16 -10.26 -2.59
CA ILE A 15 -9.53 -9.71 -3.78
C ILE A 15 -8.61 -10.77 -4.39
N LYS A 16 -8.59 -10.88 -5.73
CA LYS A 16 -7.73 -11.82 -6.46
C LYS A 16 -6.82 -11.05 -7.40
N ILE A 17 -5.62 -11.56 -7.62
CA ILE A 17 -4.70 -11.05 -8.65
C ILE A 17 -5.21 -11.52 -10.01
N PRO A 18 -5.51 -10.62 -10.96
CA PRO A 18 -5.91 -10.99 -12.31
C PRO A 18 -4.84 -11.80 -13.03
N SER A 19 -5.23 -12.77 -13.87
CA SER A 19 -4.29 -13.57 -14.68
C SER A 19 -3.37 -12.71 -15.55
N ASP A 20 -3.91 -11.61 -16.08
CA ASP A 20 -3.20 -10.70 -16.97
C ASP A 20 -1.99 -10.04 -16.29
N THR A 21 -2.05 -9.85 -14.97
CA THR A 21 -0.93 -9.33 -14.17
C THR A 21 0.29 -10.24 -14.28
N PHE A 22 0.10 -11.55 -14.26
CA PHE A 22 1.18 -12.54 -14.40
C PHE A 22 1.75 -12.60 -15.83
N THR A 23 1.00 -12.14 -16.84
CA THR A 23 1.54 -12.03 -18.20
C THR A 23 2.53 -10.86 -18.33
N ILE A 24 2.35 -9.82 -17.51
CA ILE A 24 3.20 -8.62 -17.48
C ILE A 24 4.38 -8.81 -16.53
N VAL A 25 4.12 -9.36 -15.33
CA VAL A 25 5.10 -9.62 -14.28
C VAL A 25 4.91 -11.07 -13.80
N PRO A 26 5.66 -12.04 -14.37
CA PRO A 26 5.47 -13.48 -14.12
C PRO A 26 5.50 -13.88 -12.65
N ASP A 27 6.42 -13.28 -11.88
CA ASP A 27 6.61 -13.57 -10.45
C ASP A 27 5.92 -12.51 -9.56
N PHE A 28 4.83 -11.90 -10.03
CA PHE A 28 4.11 -10.91 -9.24
C PHE A 28 3.50 -11.55 -7.99
N ASP A 29 3.82 -11.00 -6.84
CA ASP A 29 3.20 -11.38 -5.57
C ASP A 29 3.14 -10.20 -4.60
N ILE A 30 2.18 -10.25 -3.69
CA ILE A 30 1.97 -9.22 -2.67
C ILE A 30 2.46 -9.77 -1.33
N TYR A 31 3.59 -9.24 -0.86
CA TYR A 31 4.15 -9.65 0.43
C TYR A 31 3.54 -8.82 1.55
N TYR A 32 2.69 -9.44 2.38
CA TYR A 32 2.11 -8.81 3.57
C TYR A 32 3.11 -8.88 4.74
N VAL A 33 3.66 -7.73 5.15
CA VAL A 33 4.72 -7.66 6.17
C VAL A 33 4.15 -7.45 7.58
N TYR A 34 3.12 -6.63 7.70
CA TYR A 34 2.47 -6.32 8.98
C TYR A 34 1.00 -6.00 8.78
N GLY A 35 0.16 -6.29 9.78
CA GLY A 35 -1.26 -5.97 9.77
C GLY A 35 -1.75 -5.56 11.15
N PHE A 36 -2.68 -4.61 11.20
CA PHE A 36 -3.22 -4.09 12.45
C PHE A 36 -4.65 -3.56 12.27
N GLY A 37 -5.43 -3.53 13.35
CA GLY A 37 -6.72 -2.85 13.41
C GLY A 37 -6.59 -1.52 14.14
N SER A 38 -7.24 -0.48 13.65
CA SER A 38 -7.38 0.81 14.36
C SER A 38 -8.72 1.45 14.00
N GLY A 39 -9.46 1.90 15.02
CA GLY A 39 -10.85 2.33 14.87
C GLY A 39 -11.70 1.27 14.16
N ASN A 40 -12.43 1.68 13.12
CA ASN A 40 -13.29 0.82 12.29
C ASN A 40 -12.60 0.26 11.04
N PHE A 41 -11.27 0.33 10.98
CA PHE A 41 -10.50 -0.11 9.83
C PHE A 41 -9.52 -1.23 10.18
N VAL A 42 -9.14 -1.97 9.14
CA VAL A 42 -7.98 -2.87 9.14
C VAL A 42 -6.96 -2.35 8.13
N TYR A 43 -5.69 -2.48 8.48
CA TYR A 43 -4.58 -2.00 7.69
C TYR A 43 -3.60 -3.14 7.44
N PHE A 44 -3.00 -3.14 6.25
CA PHE A 44 -1.89 -4.02 5.92
C PHE A 44 -0.76 -3.21 5.33
N LEU A 45 0.47 -3.53 5.72
CA LEU A 45 1.64 -3.01 5.05
C LEU A 45 2.19 -4.07 4.12
N THR A 46 2.27 -3.71 2.84
CA THR A 46 2.64 -4.63 1.77
C THR A 46 3.91 -4.19 1.09
N LEU A 47 4.64 -5.15 0.53
CA LEU A 47 5.66 -4.91 -0.46
C LEU A 47 5.23 -5.54 -1.78
N GLN A 48 5.15 -4.73 -2.83
CA GLN A 48 4.61 -5.13 -4.12
C GLN A 48 5.58 -4.79 -5.25
N PRO A 49 5.74 -5.67 -6.26
CA PRO A 49 6.38 -5.35 -7.52
C PRO A 49 5.73 -4.13 -8.20
N GLU A 50 6.52 -3.19 -8.70
CA GLU A 50 6.02 -2.13 -9.56
C GLU A 50 5.60 -2.73 -10.91
N MET A 51 4.38 -2.38 -11.35
CA MET A 51 3.89 -2.68 -12.70
C MET A 51 4.64 -1.74 -13.66
N GLY A 52 5.45 -2.28 -14.57
CA GLY A 52 6.27 -1.46 -15.46
C GLY A 52 5.43 -0.64 -16.44
N ASN A 53 5.63 0.69 -16.49
CA ASN A 53 5.01 1.60 -17.46
C ASN A 53 5.69 1.56 -18.84
N GLY A 54 5.93 0.38 -19.40
CA GLY A 54 6.56 0.24 -20.73
C GLY A 54 5.64 -0.50 -21.69
N PRO A 55 5.51 -0.07 -22.96
CA PRO A 55 4.80 -0.87 -23.95
C PRO A 55 5.45 -2.26 -24.04
N ALA A 56 4.64 -3.27 -24.37
CA ALA A 56 5.04 -4.64 -24.64
C ALA A 56 5.88 -4.75 -25.94
N THR A 57 6.90 -3.91 -26.08
CA THR A 57 7.89 -3.99 -27.17
C THR A 57 9.04 -4.86 -26.71
N GLY A 58 8.88 -6.16 -26.93
CA GLY A 58 9.94 -7.10 -27.30
C GLY A 58 11.28 -6.99 -26.57
N SER A 59 11.31 -7.18 -25.25
CA SER A 59 12.57 -7.52 -24.58
C SER A 59 12.34 -8.65 -23.58
N SER A 60 13.15 -9.69 -23.75
CA SER A 60 13.15 -10.96 -23.05
C SER A 60 12.97 -10.83 -21.53
N SER A 61 12.20 -11.75 -20.97
CA SER A 61 11.93 -11.97 -19.54
C SER A 61 13.17 -12.34 -18.69
N THR A 62 14.38 -12.19 -19.23
CA THR A 62 15.65 -12.53 -18.59
C THR A 62 16.46 -11.25 -18.41
N GLY A 63 16.16 -10.48 -17.35
CA GLY A 63 17.01 -9.34 -16.96
C GLY A 63 16.33 -8.04 -16.53
N ARG A 64 15.00 -7.97 -16.46
CA ARG A 64 14.33 -6.79 -15.86
C ARG A 64 14.52 -6.83 -14.35
N GLU A 65 15.26 -5.86 -13.83
CA GLU A 65 15.49 -5.74 -12.39
C GLU A 65 14.20 -5.29 -11.70
N GLN A 66 13.57 -6.20 -10.96
CA GLN A 66 12.27 -5.93 -10.32
C GLN A 66 12.40 -4.87 -9.22
N VAL A 67 11.63 -3.80 -9.38
CA VAL A 67 11.49 -2.72 -8.41
C VAL A 67 10.28 -3.02 -7.54
N TYR A 68 10.38 -2.72 -6.25
CA TYR A 68 9.35 -2.91 -5.25
C TYR A 68 8.95 -1.59 -4.61
N THR A 69 7.66 -1.43 -4.35
CA THR A 69 7.08 -0.33 -3.58
C THR A 69 6.46 -0.88 -2.31
N SER A 70 6.74 -0.24 -1.17
CA SER A 70 5.96 -0.46 0.04
C SER A 70 4.67 0.34 -0.01
N LYS A 71 3.55 -0.26 0.36
CA LYS A 71 2.25 0.41 0.43
C LYS A 71 1.58 0.13 1.75
N ILE A 72 0.72 1.05 2.17
CA ILE A 72 -0.29 0.78 3.19
C ILE A 72 -1.65 0.59 2.53
N VAL A 73 -2.26 -0.55 2.82
CA VAL A 73 -3.60 -0.95 2.42
C VAL A 73 -4.55 -0.65 3.57
N ARG A 74 -5.77 -0.18 3.28
CA ARG A 74 -6.84 0.00 4.27
C ARG A 74 -8.17 -0.58 3.76
N LEU A 75 -8.93 -1.18 4.67
CA LEU A 75 -10.30 -1.66 4.46
C LEU A 75 -11.19 -1.29 5.67
N CYS A 76 -12.47 -1.04 5.42
CA CYS A 76 -13.48 -0.95 6.48
C CYS A 76 -13.77 -2.35 7.03
N LYS A 77 -13.95 -2.48 8.36
CA LYS A 77 -14.32 -3.76 8.99
C LYS A 77 -15.68 -4.28 8.54
N ASP A 78 -16.63 -3.37 8.33
CA ASP A 78 -18.02 -3.70 8.01
C ASP A 78 -18.30 -3.77 6.50
N ASP A 79 -17.27 -3.64 5.66
CA ASP A 79 -17.40 -3.72 4.20
C ASP A 79 -17.24 -5.16 3.71
N THR A 80 -18.38 -5.83 3.56
CA THR A 80 -18.43 -7.22 3.07
C THR A 80 -18.17 -7.32 1.56
N ALA A 81 -18.26 -6.22 0.81
CA ALA A 81 -18.11 -6.18 -0.64
C ALA A 81 -16.69 -5.80 -1.10
N PHE A 82 -15.78 -5.50 -0.17
CA PHE A 82 -14.39 -5.10 -0.46
C PHE A 82 -14.24 -3.77 -1.25
N ASN A 83 -15.29 -2.95 -1.30
CA ASN A 83 -15.32 -1.67 -2.02
C ASN A 83 -14.47 -0.55 -1.37
N SER A 84 -14.18 -0.68 -0.08
CA SER A 84 -13.39 0.26 0.71
C SER A 84 -11.88 0.09 0.55
N TYR A 85 -11.44 -0.84 -0.30
CA TYR A 85 -10.05 -1.15 -0.56
C TYR A 85 -9.31 0.06 -1.14
N VAL A 86 -8.25 0.48 -0.46
CA VAL A 86 -7.35 1.54 -0.91
C VAL A 86 -5.90 1.16 -0.63
N GLU A 87 -4.99 1.55 -1.51
CA GLU A 87 -3.55 1.45 -1.30
C GLU A 87 -2.90 2.81 -1.52
N VAL A 88 -1.96 3.18 -0.65
CA VAL A 88 -1.11 4.36 -0.86
C VAL A 88 0.36 3.99 -0.63
N PRO A 89 1.31 4.47 -1.46
CA PRO A 89 2.73 4.25 -1.23
C PRO A 89 3.19 4.79 0.12
N LEU A 90 4.07 4.05 0.79
CA LEU A 90 4.63 4.39 2.10
C LEU A 90 6.15 4.30 2.06
N GLY A 91 6.83 5.29 2.62
CA GLY A 91 8.29 5.36 2.68
C GLY A 91 8.74 6.68 3.28
N CYS A 92 10.04 6.87 3.39
CA CYS A 92 10.63 8.07 3.98
C CYS A 92 11.94 8.45 3.29
N VAL A 93 12.35 9.72 3.47
CA VAL A 93 13.55 10.29 2.87
C VAL A 93 14.41 10.91 3.97
N LYS A 94 15.72 10.64 3.95
CA LYS A 94 16.70 11.26 4.85
C LYS A 94 17.92 11.71 4.06
N GLY A 95 18.23 13.00 4.08
CA GLY A 95 19.38 13.55 3.35
C GLY A 95 19.37 13.26 1.85
N GLY A 96 18.20 13.26 1.22
CA GLY A 96 18.03 12.92 -0.21
C GLY A 96 18.04 11.42 -0.53
N VAL A 97 18.22 10.54 0.47
CA VAL A 97 18.18 9.08 0.30
C VAL A 97 16.77 8.57 0.59
N GLU A 98 16.22 7.78 -0.33
CA GLU A 98 14.90 7.15 -0.19
C GLU A 98 14.98 5.75 0.43
N TYR A 99 14.07 5.49 1.37
CA TYR A 99 13.89 4.18 2.01
C TYR A 99 12.46 3.71 1.74
N ARG A 100 12.33 2.71 0.87
CA ARG A 100 11.03 2.26 0.33
C ARG A 100 10.77 0.76 0.49
N LEU A 101 11.69 0.01 1.09
CA LEU A 101 11.56 -1.45 1.28
C LEU A 101 11.23 -1.78 2.74
N LEU A 102 9.95 -1.99 3.06
CA LEU A 102 9.51 -2.28 4.41
C LEU A 102 10.08 -3.61 4.92
N GLN A 103 10.63 -3.57 6.13
CA GLN A 103 11.21 -4.73 6.83
C GLN A 103 10.34 -5.16 8.01
N ALA A 104 9.82 -4.19 8.77
CA ALA A 104 8.99 -4.43 9.95
C ALA A 104 8.17 -3.19 10.28
N ALA A 105 7.09 -3.37 11.04
CA ALA A 105 6.32 -2.26 11.59
C ALA A 105 5.66 -2.62 12.92
N TYR A 106 5.24 -1.59 13.66
CA TYR A 106 4.52 -1.74 14.91
C TYR A 106 3.61 -0.54 15.17
N LEU A 107 2.33 -0.81 15.42
CA LEU A 107 1.36 0.21 15.85
C LEU A 107 1.45 0.40 17.37
N SER A 108 1.54 1.64 17.82
CA SER A 108 1.51 1.96 19.26
C SER A 108 1.02 3.38 19.52
N LYS A 109 0.88 3.74 20.80
CA LYS A 109 0.69 5.12 21.23
C LYS A 109 2.03 5.83 21.35
N ALA A 110 2.09 7.10 20.98
CA ALA A 110 3.33 7.89 21.07
C ALA A 110 3.76 8.18 22.52
N GLY A 111 2.82 8.18 23.46
CA GLY A 111 3.03 8.71 24.81
C GLY A 111 3.23 10.23 24.82
N ALA A 112 3.31 10.83 26.01
CA ALA A 112 3.24 12.28 26.17
C ALA A 112 4.44 13.05 25.57
N ILE A 113 5.63 12.45 25.53
CA ILE A 113 6.84 13.14 25.05
C ILE A 113 6.85 13.16 23.53
N LEU A 114 6.85 12.00 22.88
CA LEU A 114 6.85 11.92 21.42
C LEU A 114 5.57 12.49 20.82
N GLY A 115 4.42 12.32 21.48
CA GLY A 115 3.14 12.88 21.03
C GLY A 115 3.19 14.40 20.84
N ARG A 116 3.82 15.12 21.78
CA ARG A 116 4.02 16.58 21.67
C ARG A 116 4.89 16.97 20.48
N SER A 117 5.97 16.22 20.20
CA SER A 117 6.85 16.49 19.07
C SER A 117 6.20 16.18 17.71
N LEU A 118 5.29 15.20 17.66
CA LEU A 118 4.56 14.82 16.45
C LEU A 118 3.25 15.59 16.25
N GLY A 119 2.81 16.40 17.24
CA GLY A 119 1.52 17.08 17.17
C GLY A 119 0.33 16.12 17.17
N VAL A 120 0.45 15.01 17.92
CA VAL A 120 -0.61 13.99 18.04
C VAL A 120 -1.10 13.90 19.49
N GLY A 121 -2.38 13.57 19.65
CA GLY A 121 -3.02 13.38 20.95
C GLY A 121 -2.55 12.10 21.68
N PRO A 122 -2.87 11.95 22.97
CA PRO A 122 -2.50 10.76 23.75
C PRO A 122 -3.13 9.47 23.22
N ASP A 123 -4.32 9.57 22.62
CA ASP A 123 -5.07 8.45 22.06
C ASP A 123 -4.80 8.25 20.56
N ASP A 124 -4.00 9.10 19.93
CA ASP A 124 -3.68 8.96 18.51
C ASP A 124 -2.70 7.79 18.31
N ASP A 125 -3.00 6.96 17.31
CA ASP A 125 -2.12 5.87 16.91
C ASP A 125 -0.95 6.40 16.07
N VAL A 126 0.23 5.85 16.35
CA VAL A 126 1.46 6.10 15.61
C VAL A 126 2.05 4.79 15.13
N LEU A 127 2.41 4.77 13.85
CA LEU A 127 2.98 3.62 13.17
C LEU A 127 4.49 3.79 13.07
N PHE A 128 5.23 2.90 13.74
CA PHE A 128 6.67 2.78 13.61
C PHE A 128 6.97 1.78 12.50
N THR A 129 7.95 2.09 11.65
CA THR A 129 8.30 1.28 10.48
C THR A 129 9.80 1.27 10.27
N ILE A 130 10.34 0.14 9.80
CA ILE A 130 11.73 0.02 9.39
C ILE A 130 11.75 -0.18 7.87
N PHE A 131 12.47 0.67 7.15
CA PHE A 131 12.68 0.54 5.72
C PHE A 131 14.16 0.35 5.38
N SER A 132 14.46 -0.51 4.42
CA SER A 132 15.76 -0.55 3.75
C SER A 132 15.82 0.45 2.60
N LYS A 133 17.02 0.93 2.31
CA LYS A 133 17.32 1.87 1.22
C LYS A 133 16.98 1.32 -0.16
N GLY A 134 16.52 2.23 -1.02
CA GLY A 134 16.24 1.93 -2.43
C GLY A 134 14.93 1.18 -2.62
N GLN A 135 14.78 0.54 -3.79
CA GLN A 135 13.55 -0.15 -4.21
C GLN A 135 13.82 -1.55 -4.77
N LYS A 136 15.07 -2.00 -4.79
CA LYS A 136 15.46 -3.30 -5.35
C LYS A 136 15.77 -4.24 -4.20
N ARG A 137 15.11 -5.40 -4.16
CA ARG A 137 15.46 -6.47 -3.21
C ARG A 137 16.83 -7.01 -3.62
N ARG A 138 17.90 -6.55 -2.95
CA ARG A 138 19.23 -7.12 -3.10
C ARG A 138 19.36 -8.35 -2.18
N PRO A 139 20.12 -9.39 -2.58
CA PRO A 139 20.47 -10.48 -1.69
C PRO A 139 21.04 -9.97 -0.35
N ARG A 140 20.87 -10.77 0.71
CA ARG A 140 21.14 -10.46 2.13
C ARG A 140 22.52 -9.87 2.47
N GLU A 141 23.46 -9.81 1.53
CA GLU A 141 24.88 -9.56 1.79
C GLU A 141 25.35 -8.12 1.55
N ALA A 142 24.58 -7.28 0.85
CA ALA A 142 24.97 -5.88 0.64
C ALA A 142 24.39 -4.98 1.75
N SER A 143 25.25 -4.55 2.69
CA SER A 143 25.08 -3.41 3.62
C SER A 143 23.70 -2.73 3.55
N GLN A 144 22.76 -3.21 4.35
CA GLN A 144 21.35 -2.79 4.36
C GLN A 144 21.19 -1.49 5.16
N GLU A 145 21.57 -0.36 4.57
CA GLU A 145 21.24 0.95 5.13
C GLU A 145 19.72 0.99 5.39
N SER A 146 19.34 1.21 6.64
CA SER A 146 17.95 1.19 7.08
C SER A 146 17.59 2.44 7.85
N ALA A 147 16.30 2.79 7.82
CA ALA A 147 15.74 3.92 8.53
C ALA A 147 14.53 3.47 9.35
N LEU A 148 14.49 3.89 10.61
CA LEU A 148 13.27 3.88 11.43
C LEU A 148 12.49 5.15 11.12
N CYS A 149 11.28 4.99 10.59
CA CYS A 149 10.38 6.07 10.24
C CYS A 149 9.07 5.94 11.02
N VAL A 150 8.46 7.08 11.31
CA VAL A 150 7.31 7.22 12.20
C VAL A 150 6.22 7.98 11.47
N PHE A 151 5.01 7.43 11.46
CA PHE A 151 3.85 8.04 10.80
C PHE A 151 2.70 8.18 11.80
N ALA A 152 2.13 9.38 11.91
CA ALA A 152 0.85 9.54 12.58
C ALA A 152 -0.24 8.89 11.73
N LEU A 153 -1.02 7.97 12.30
CA LEU A 153 -2.08 7.29 11.55
C LEU A 153 -3.15 8.28 11.07
N ARG A 154 -3.37 9.37 11.81
CA ARG A 154 -4.23 10.49 11.42
C ARG A 154 -3.81 11.09 10.07
N GLU A 155 -2.52 11.37 9.87
CA GLU A 155 -2.01 11.93 8.60
C GLU A 155 -2.15 10.95 7.43
N ILE A 156 -1.94 9.65 7.67
CA ILE A 156 -2.20 8.63 6.65
C ILE A 156 -3.68 8.65 6.24
N ASN A 157 -4.58 8.70 7.22
CA ASN A 157 -6.01 8.73 6.97
C ASN A 157 -6.46 10.00 6.23
N GLU A 158 -5.84 11.15 6.53
CA GLU A 158 -6.06 12.41 5.81
C GLU A 158 -5.64 12.28 4.34
N ARG A 159 -4.45 11.75 4.05
CA ARG A 159 -3.98 11.52 2.67
C ARG A 159 -4.89 10.57 1.88
N ILE A 160 -5.36 9.50 2.51
CA ILE A 160 -6.32 8.58 1.87
C ILE A 160 -7.64 9.32 1.58
N LYS A 161 -8.14 10.12 2.52
CA LYS A 161 -9.36 10.90 2.35
C LYS A 161 -9.24 11.91 1.21
N GLU A 162 -8.14 12.64 1.13
CA GLU A 162 -7.86 13.59 0.04
C GLU A 162 -7.86 12.89 -1.32
N ARG A 163 -7.22 11.72 -1.42
CA ARG A 163 -7.20 10.95 -2.66
C ARG A 163 -8.59 10.48 -3.08
N LEU A 164 -9.39 9.98 -2.15
CA LEU A 164 -10.78 9.60 -2.41
C LEU A 164 -11.63 10.79 -2.83
N GLN A 165 -11.50 11.93 -2.16
CA GLN A 165 -12.23 13.15 -2.49
C GLN A 165 -11.89 13.67 -3.90
N SER A 166 -10.62 13.64 -4.30
CA SER A 166 -10.20 13.97 -5.67
C SER A 166 -10.84 13.01 -6.69
N CYS A 167 -10.84 11.71 -6.40
CA CYS A 167 -11.51 10.74 -7.27
C CYS A 167 -13.03 10.99 -7.37
N TYR A 168 -13.71 11.34 -6.27
CA TYR A 168 -15.14 11.70 -6.30
C TYR A 168 -15.45 13.03 -7.02
N LYS A 169 -14.43 13.83 -7.35
CA LYS A 169 -14.56 14.99 -8.25
C LYS A 169 -14.36 14.61 -9.72
N GLY A 170 -14.11 13.33 -10.02
CA GLY A 170 -13.78 12.85 -11.36
C GLY A 170 -12.34 13.10 -11.78
N GLU A 171 -11.44 13.42 -10.85
CA GLU A 171 -10.06 13.76 -11.16
C GLU A 171 -9.18 12.51 -11.23
N GLY A 172 -8.53 12.31 -12.39
CA GLY A 172 -7.55 11.24 -12.59
C GLY A 172 -8.16 9.85 -12.76
N THR A 173 -7.35 8.84 -12.43
CA THR A 173 -7.69 7.42 -12.55
C THR A 173 -7.50 6.70 -11.21
N LEU A 174 -8.13 5.55 -11.08
CA LEU A 174 -7.89 4.63 -9.98
C LEU A 174 -6.54 3.95 -10.15
N ASP A 175 -5.57 4.34 -9.32
CA ASP A 175 -4.18 3.90 -9.38
C ASP A 175 -3.98 2.55 -8.67
N LEU A 176 -4.49 1.49 -9.30
CA LEU A 176 -4.39 0.08 -8.86
C LEU A 176 -3.89 -0.77 -10.03
N ALA A 177 -2.66 -0.48 -10.50
CA ALA A 177 -2.11 -1.03 -11.73
C ALA A 177 -2.10 -2.57 -11.81
N TRP A 178 -1.91 -3.27 -10.69
CA TRP A 178 -1.91 -4.73 -10.67
C TRP A 178 -3.32 -5.35 -10.68
N LEU A 179 -4.35 -4.59 -10.30
CA LEU A 179 -5.74 -5.06 -10.26
C LEU A 179 -6.47 -4.81 -11.58
N LYS A 180 -5.95 -3.91 -12.41
CA LYS A 180 -6.66 -3.40 -13.59
C LYS A 180 -5.79 -3.49 -14.84
N VAL A 181 -6.37 -4.11 -15.86
CA VAL A 181 -5.75 -4.22 -17.20
C VAL A 181 -5.82 -2.89 -17.94
N LYS A 182 -6.80 -2.03 -17.61
CA LYS A 182 -6.98 -0.70 -18.20
C LYS A 182 -7.23 0.33 -17.12
N ASP A 183 -6.74 1.54 -17.34
CA ASP A 183 -6.99 2.68 -16.47
C ASP A 183 -8.49 2.96 -16.35
N ILE A 184 -9.01 2.91 -15.13
CA ILE A 184 -10.39 3.26 -14.82
C ILE A 184 -10.40 4.71 -14.36
N ARG A 185 -11.08 5.57 -15.11
CA ARG A 185 -11.26 6.98 -14.73
C ARG A 185 -12.13 7.09 -13.49
N CYS A 186 -11.77 8.03 -12.64
CA CYS A 186 -12.57 8.42 -11.50
C CYS A 186 -13.87 9.08 -11.99
N SER A 187 -14.98 8.81 -11.31
CA SER A 187 -16.31 9.35 -11.63
C SER A 187 -16.71 10.43 -10.63
N SER A 188 -17.26 11.54 -11.13
CA SER A 188 -17.82 12.58 -10.27
C SER A 188 -19.10 12.09 -9.59
N ALA A 189 -19.23 12.27 -8.27
CA ALA A 189 -20.41 11.87 -7.50
C ALA A 189 -21.58 12.88 -7.58
N GLY A 190 -21.59 13.77 -8.57
CA GLY A 190 -22.56 14.87 -8.68
C GLY A 190 -23.10 15.12 -10.09
N GLY A 191 -23.26 14.07 -10.91
CA GLY A 191 -23.85 14.13 -12.24
C GLY A 191 -25.02 13.18 -12.39
#